data_AF-A0A933LEQ8-F1
#
_entry.id   AF-A0A933LEQ8-F1
#
_cell.length_a   1.000
_cell.length_b   1.000
_cell.length_c   1.000
_cell.angle_alpha   90.00
_cell.angle_beta   90.00
_cell.angle_gamma   90.00
#
_symmetry.space_group_name_H-M   'P 1'
#
loop_
_entity.id
_entity.type
_entity.pdbx_description
1 polymer ?
#
loop_
_entity_poly.entity_id
_entity_poly.type
_entity_poly.pdbx_seq_one_letter_code
_entity_poly.pdbx_strand_id
1 'polypeptide(L)'
;MPITPADRLRARATALRTLARRLQHLEALTLASRASDRTWVGPSPYACEQSLRGRRRQLLDHVDLLLSTARDLERQAIELR
;
A
#
# COMPACT_ATOMS: atom_id res chain seq x y z
N MET A 1 5.62 -24.26 -21.29
CA MET A 1 6.96 -24.09 -20.70
C MET A 1 6.87 -24.36 -19.19
N PRO A 2 7.85 -25.04 -18.57
CA PRO A 2 7.88 -25.18 -17.13
C PRO A 2 8.06 -23.80 -16.48
N ILE A 3 7.22 -23.49 -15.49
CA ILE A 3 7.35 -22.26 -14.71
C ILE A 3 8.57 -22.41 -13.81
N THR A 4 9.65 -21.68 -14.11
CA THR A 4 10.86 -21.73 -13.29
C THR A 4 10.61 -21.11 -11.91
N PRO A 5 11.38 -21.47 -10.86
CA PRO A 5 11.32 -20.78 -9.58
C PRO A 5 11.49 -19.26 -9.71
N ALA A 6 12.37 -18.81 -10.60
CA ALA A 6 12.56 -17.39 -10.92
C ALA A 6 11.30 -16.74 -11.49
N ASP A 7 10.54 -17.43 -12.36
CA ASP A 7 9.29 -16.90 -12.92
C ASP A 7 8.20 -16.76 -11.85
N ARG A 8 8.14 -17.69 -10.88
CA ARG A 8 7.20 -17.57 -9.74
C ARG A 8 7.50 -16.35 -8.87
N LEU A 9 8.78 -16.08 -8.61
CA LEU A 9 9.20 -14.91 -7.84
C LEU A 9 8.87 -13.60 -8.57
N ARG A 10 9.12 -13.51 -9.89
CA ARG A 10 8.75 -12.36 -10.72
C ARG A 10 7.24 -12.12 -10.76
N ALA A 11 6.45 -13.19 -10.88
CA ALA A 11 4.99 -13.11 -10.85
C ALA A 11 4.49 -12.58 -9.50
N ARG A 12 5.08 -13.05 -8.39
CA ARG A 12 4.73 -12.58 -7.05
C ARG A 12 5.15 -11.12 -6.82
N ALA A 13 6.33 -10.71 -7.25
CA ALA A 13 6.77 -9.32 -7.21
C ALA A 13 5.83 -8.39 -7.99
N THR A 14 5.38 -8.84 -9.16
CA THR A 14 4.40 -8.11 -9.99
C THR A 14 3.06 -7.96 -9.25
N ALA A 15 2.56 -9.03 -8.63
CA ALA A 15 1.33 -8.99 -7.86
C ALA A 15 1.41 -8.00 -6.68
N LEU A 16 2.54 -7.98 -5.95
CA LEU A 16 2.75 -7.04 -4.85
C LEU A 16 2.78 -5.58 -5.33
N ARG A 17 3.40 -5.29 -6.48
CA ARG A 17 3.37 -3.93 -7.07
C ARG A 17 1.99 -3.51 -7.51
N THR A 18 1.20 -4.43 -8.05
CA THR A 18 -0.18 -4.14 -8.44
C THR A 18 -1.01 -3.83 -7.21
N LEU A 19 -0.85 -4.60 -6.12
CA LEU A 19 -1.52 -4.33 -4.86
C LEU A 19 -1.10 -2.97 -4.28
N ALA A 20 0.19 -2.66 -4.25
CA ALA A 20 0.71 -1.38 -3.77
C ALA A 20 0.10 -0.20 -4.54
N ARG A 21 0.05 -0.28 -5.88
CA ARG A 21 -0.61 0.73 -6.73
C ARG A 21 -2.10 0.87 -6.39
N ARG A 22 -2.82 -0.23 -6.22
CA ARG A 22 -4.25 -0.18 -5.82
C ARG A 22 -4.44 0.51 -4.47
N LEU A 23 -3.58 0.23 -3.50
CA LEU A 23 -3.62 0.88 -2.19
C LEU A 23 -3.35 2.38 -2.28
N GLN A 24 -2.38 2.81 -3.10
CA GLN A 24 -2.07 4.23 -3.34
C GLN A 24 -3.23 5.01 -3.99
N HIS A 25 -4.13 4.32 -4.69
CA HIS A 25 -5.31 4.91 -5.33
C HIS A 25 -6.61 4.72 -4.56
N LEU A 26 -6.58 4.17 -3.34
CA LEU A 26 -7.77 4.08 -2.51
C LEU A 26 -8.27 5.49 -2.17
N GLU A 27 -9.53 5.75 -2.46
CA GLU A 27 -10.20 7.01 -2.08
C GLU A 27 -10.12 7.26 -0.56
N ALA A 28 -10.02 6.19 0.23
CA ALA A 28 -9.78 6.25 1.67
C ALA A 28 -8.56 7.11 2.06
N LEU A 29 -7.52 7.18 1.22
CA LEU A 29 -6.36 8.04 1.45
C LEU A 29 -6.71 9.53 1.34
N THR A 30 -7.74 9.88 0.57
CA THR A 30 -8.21 11.26 0.37
C THR A 30 -9.24 11.70 1.42
N LEU A 31 -9.81 10.77 2.21
CA LEU A 31 -10.78 11.09 3.25
C LEU A 31 -10.18 11.99 4.33
N ALA A 32 -8.91 11.75 4.72
CA ALA A 32 -8.22 12.61 5.68
C ALA A 32 -8.10 14.08 5.21
N SER A 33 -7.96 14.32 3.90
CA SER A 33 -7.91 15.69 3.35
C SER A 33 -9.28 16.33 3.20
N ARG A 34 -10.36 15.55 3.25
CA ARG A 34 -11.74 16.03 3.13
C ARG A 34 -12.43 16.19 4.48
N ALA A 35 -11.99 15.45 5.49
CA ALA A 35 -12.48 15.54 6.86
C ALA A 35 -11.87 16.78 7.55
N SER A 36 -12.60 17.88 7.49
CA SER A 36 -12.36 19.10 8.28
C SER A 36 -13.44 19.31 9.32
N ASP A 37 -13.18 20.23 10.25
CA ASP A 37 -14.14 20.83 11.18
C ASP A 37 -15.42 21.36 10.50
N ARG A 38 -15.34 21.73 9.21
CA ARG A 38 -16.49 22.18 8.41
C ARG A 38 -17.35 21.04 7.86
N THR A 39 -16.80 19.85 7.74
CA THR A 39 -17.47 18.68 7.13
C THR A 39 -17.92 17.66 8.16
N TRP A 40 -17.46 17.77 9.41
CA TRP A 40 -17.74 16.79 10.46
C TRP A 40 -18.51 17.41 11.62
N VAL A 41 -19.78 17.01 11.77
CA VAL A 41 -20.62 17.37 12.91
C VAL A 41 -20.64 16.16 13.86
N GLY A 42 -19.81 16.19 14.90
CA GLY A 42 -19.69 15.10 15.88
C GLY A 42 -18.87 15.50 17.10
N PRO A 43 -18.83 14.67 18.17
CA PRO A 43 -18.33 15.07 19.49
C PRO A 43 -16.82 15.38 19.54
N SER A 44 -16.02 14.91 18.56
CA SER A 44 -14.62 15.29 18.43
C SER A 44 -14.14 15.22 16.97
N PRO A 45 -14.25 16.33 16.21
CA PRO A 45 -13.70 16.43 14.86
C PRO A 45 -12.19 16.16 14.83
N TYR A 46 -11.48 16.62 15.86
CA TYR A 46 -10.05 16.38 16.04
C TYR A 46 -9.71 14.89 16.17
N ALA A 47 -10.45 14.12 16.98
CA ALA A 47 -10.21 12.68 17.12
C ALA A 47 -10.45 11.93 15.80
N CYS A 48 -11.47 12.33 15.03
CA CYS A 48 -11.74 11.76 13.72
C CYS A 48 -10.60 12.06 12.73
N GLU A 49 -10.17 13.32 12.64
CA GLU A 49 -9.06 13.74 11.80
C GLU A 49 -7.77 12.97 12.14
N GLN A 50 -7.42 12.85 13.42
CA GLN A 50 -6.24 12.11 13.87
C GLN A 50 -6.33 10.62 13.50
N SER A 51 -7.50 10.00 13.68
CA SER A 51 -7.74 8.60 13.29
C SER A 51 -7.55 8.40 11.79
N LEU A 52 -8.08 9.31 10.96
CA LEU A 52 -7.93 9.26 9.50
C LEU A 52 -6.48 9.46 9.07
N ARG A 53 -5.75 10.41 9.69
CA ARG A 53 -4.31 10.61 9.46
C ARG A 53 -3.50 9.37 9.85
N GLY A 54 -3.83 8.73 10.97
CA GLY A 54 -3.21 7.49 11.43
C GLY A 54 -3.41 6.34 10.45
N ARG A 55 -4.65 6.11 9.99
CA ARG A 55 -4.98 5.10 8.98
C ARG A 55 -4.30 5.36 7.65
N ARG A 56 -4.23 6.63 7.21
CA ARG A 56 -3.49 7.02 6.01
C ARG A 56 -2.01 6.65 6.13
N ARG A 57 -1.37 6.95 7.26
CA ARG A 57 0.02 6.59 7.50
C ARG A 57 0.24 5.08 7.42
N GLN A 58 -0.60 4.29 8.11
CA GLN A 58 -0.53 2.82 8.07
C GLN A 58 -0.67 2.27 6.65
N LEU A 59 -1.58 2.82 5.83
CA LEU A 59 -1.74 2.41 4.44
C LEU A 59 -0.48 2.70 3.60
N LEU A 60 0.16 3.86 3.82
CA LEU A 60 1.41 4.21 3.15
C LEU A 60 2.57 3.31 3.60
N ASP A 61 2.68 3.02 4.89
CA ASP A 61 3.68 2.09 5.43
C ASP A 61 3.53 0.69 4.80
N HIS A 62 2.29 0.21 4.63
CA HIS A 62 2.01 -1.04 3.95
C HIS A 62 2.38 -1.01 2.46
N VAL A 63 2.15 0.10 1.77
CA VAL A 63 2.58 0.29 0.38
C VAL A 63 4.10 0.18 0.27
N ASP A 64 4.84 0.83 1.15
CA ASP A 64 6.30 0.79 1.16
C ASP A 64 6.83 -0.62 1.44
N LEU A 65 6.21 -1.34 2.37
CA LEU A 65 6.54 -2.73 2.66
C LEU A 65 6.31 -3.65 1.44
N LEU A 66 5.19 -3.49 0.74
CA LEU A 66 4.88 -4.26 -0.46
C LEU A 66 5.90 -4.01 -1.57
N LEU A 67 6.30 -2.74 -1.76
CA LEU A 67 7.29 -2.37 -2.76
C LEU A 67 8.69 -2.88 -2.41
N SER A 68 9.10 -2.82 -1.13
CA SER A 68 10.37 -3.39 -0.67
C SER A 68 10.40 -4.89 -0.92
N THR A 69 9.36 -5.60 -0.48
CA THR A 69 9.25 -7.06 -0.65
C THR A 69 9.28 -7.45 -2.14
N ALA A 70 8.62 -6.68 -3.00
CA ALA A 70 8.66 -6.93 -4.45
C ALA A 70 10.08 -6.80 -5.03
N ARG A 71 10.87 -5.81 -4.57
CA ARG A 71 12.27 -5.63 -4.99
C ARG A 71 13.14 -6.80 -4.56
N ASP A 72 12.96 -7.28 -3.33
CA ASP A 72 13.74 -8.41 -2.81
C ASP A 72 13.44 -9.71 -3.56
N LEU A 73 12.16 -9.96 -3.89
CA LEU A 73 11.76 -11.10 -4.73
C LEU A 73 12.37 -11.04 -6.13
N GLU A 74 12.47 -9.85 -6.73
CA GLU A 74 13.15 -9.70 -8.02
C GLU A 74 14.65 -9.94 -7.94
N ARG A 75 15.30 -9.47 -6.87
CA ARG A 75 16.72 -9.74 -6.64
C ARG A 75 16.96 -11.26 -6.56
N GLN A 76 16.16 -11.97 -5.78
CA GLN A 76 16.22 -13.43 -5.70
C GLN A 76 15.95 -14.11 -7.06
N ALA A 77 15.03 -13.57 -7.86
CA ALA A 77 14.74 -14.10 -9.20
C ALA A 77 15.88 -13.88 -10.22
N ILE A 78 16.75 -12.89 -9.98
CA ILE A 78 17.97 -12.66 -10.77
C ILE A 78 19.05 -13.66 -10.35
N GLU A 79 19.20 -13.90 -9.05
CA GLU A 79 20.18 -14.85 -8.50
C GLU A 79 19.92 -16.32 -8.89
N LEU A 80 18.65 -16.68 -9.14
CA LEU A 80 18.25 -18.03 -9.56
C LEU A 80 18.39 -18.30 -11.07
N ARG A 81 18.92 -17.35 -11.84
CA ARG A 81 18.96 -17.39 -13.31
C ARG A 81 20.33 -17.81 -13.81
#